data_AF-A0A2S5JFN4-F1
#
_entry.id   AF-A0A2S5JFN4-F1
#
_cell.length_a   1.000
_cell.length_b   1.000
_cell.length_c   1.000
_cell.angle_alpha   90.00
_cell.angle_beta   90.00
_cell.angle_gamma   90.00
#
_symmetry.space_group_name_H-M   'P 1'
#
loop_
_entity.id
_entity.type
_entity.pdbx_description
1 polymer ?
#
loop_
_entity_poly.entity_id
_entity_poly.type
_entity_poly.pdbx_seq_one_letter_code
_entity_poly.pdbx_strand_id
1 'polypeptide(L)'
;MRQGLGRFGANPRPALRRIWWTMAGCLALAACEEAPIAPRDRLAAEPPAQSQPAQPEPSAESAAERRYYARIQENYLARGLLRGNDRIEDAPFDAEDLARNFLRIAFFDEFVERDGKLVAEPREGRLQRWEGPVRLSVEFGPSVDEAQRRADLAAIDAYAARLARLTGLRISRSDWRPNHLVLILNSDERKEALDRIRAFAPAISPAALQSVRDMARQTYCTVIALSDDTSHVYVSAVTVIRAELAYRMRLACIHEELAQSLGLVNDSPHARPSIFNDNEEFALLTPQDELMLRILYDPRLRPGMTLAEAEPIVRQIARELLPETQAETAMTVEDRLAFGYARGR
;
A
#
# COMPACT_ATOMS: atom_id res chain seq x y z
N MET A 1 0.01 -42.48 37.78
CA MET A 1 0.80 -43.72 37.68
C MET A 1 1.99 -43.48 36.74
N ARG A 2 3.22 -43.78 37.21
CA ARG A 2 4.54 -43.82 36.51
C ARG A 2 5.01 -42.50 35.85
N GLN A 3 5.91 -41.71 36.46
CA GLN A 3 7.37 -41.86 36.68
C GLN A 3 8.24 -41.90 35.41
N GLY A 4 9.23 -40.99 35.34
CA GLY A 4 10.34 -41.01 34.38
C GLY A 4 11.20 -39.73 34.40
N LEU A 5 12.13 -39.65 35.35
CA LEU A 5 13.15 -38.60 35.52
C LEU A 5 14.24 -38.62 34.43
N GLY A 6 14.82 -37.46 34.13
CA GLY A 6 16.09 -37.32 33.41
C GLY A 6 16.61 -35.88 33.46
N ARG A 7 17.75 -35.67 34.13
CA ARG A 7 18.29 -34.40 34.64
C ARG A 7 19.65 -34.10 33.97
N PHE A 8 19.95 -32.80 33.81
CA PHE A 8 21.26 -32.12 33.72
C PHE A 8 22.22 -32.32 32.54
N GLY A 9 22.76 -31.19 32.07
CA GLY A 9 23.99 -31.09 31.28
C GLY A 9 24.28 -29.65 30.83
N ALA A 10 24.74 -28.80 31.75
CA ALA A 10 25.25 -27.46 31.43
C ALA A 10 26.62 -27.54 30.76
N ASN A 11 26.85 -26.77 29.69
CA ASN A 11 28.13 -26.72 28.97
C ASN A 11 28.87 -25.41 29.27
N PRO A 12 30.13 -25.44 29.73
CA PRO A 12 30.87 -24.23 30.11
C PRO A 12 31.62 -23.59 28.93
N ARG A 13 31.78 -22.27 29.00
CA ARG A 13 32.66 -21.45 28.15
C ARG A 13 34.13 -21.71 28.49
N PRO A 14 35.06 -21.81 27.52
CA PRO A 14 36.48 -21.72 27.82
C PRO A 14 36.97 -20.27 27.78
N ALA A 15 37.75 -19.94 28.81
CA ALA A 15 38.36 -18.64 29.07
C ALA A 15 39.70 -18.46 28.36
N LEU A 16 40.05 -17.17 28.21
CA LEU A 16 41.32 -16.56 27.85
C LEU A 16 42.58 -17.32 28.33
N ARG A 17 43.56 -17.48 27.43
CA ARG A 17 44.98 -17.66 27.81
C ARG A 17 45.77 -16.43 27.40
N ARG A 18 46.12 -15.62 28.40
CA ARG A 18 47.21 -14.63 28.37
C ARG A 18 48.53 -15.39 28.45
N ILE A 19 49.46 -15.12 27.54
CA ILE A 19 50.85 -15.53 27.67
C ILE A 19 51.67 -14.27 27.91
N TRP A 20 52.29 -14.21 29.08
CA TRP A 20 53.31 -13.24 29.46
C TRP A 20 54.67 -13.84 29.11
N TRP A 21 55.53 -13.07 28.44
CA TRP A 21 56.97 -13.27 28.45
C TRP A 21 57.63 -11.95 28.83
N THR A 22 58.32 -11.97 29.97
CA THR A 22 59.25 -10.96 30.45
C THR A 22 60.68 -11.43 30.21
N MET A 23 61.61 -10.46 30.11
CA MET A 23 63.09 -10.51 30.09
C MET A 23 63.67 -10.17 28.71
N ALA A 24 64.71 -9.36 28.56
CA ALA A 24 65.52 -8.56 29.48
C ALA A 24 66.26 -7.50 28.62
N GLY A 25 66.69 -6.41 29.24
CA GLY A 25 67.34 -5.28 28.57
C GLY A 25 68.78 -5.55 28.14
N CYS A 26 69.18 -4.90 27.04
CA CYS A 26 70.56 -4.55 26.72
C CYS A 26 70.56 -3.09 26.21
N LEU A 27 71.24 -2.20 26.95
CA LEU A 27 71.63 -0.88 26.49
C LEU A 27 72.79 -1.01 25.51
N ALA A 28 72.64 -0.48 24.31
CA ALA A 28 73.76 -0.15 23.43
C ALA A 28 73.47 1.20 22.76
N LEU A 29 74.31 2.19 23.08
CA LEU A 29 74.43 3.46 22.39
C LEU A 29 75.23 3.24 21.09
N ALA A 30 74.71 3.66 19.93
CA ALA A 30 75.48 4.29 18.85
C ALA A 30 74.64 4.52 17.59
N ALA A 31 74.89 5.70 16.99
CA ALA A 31 74.73 6.08 15.60
C ALA A 31 73.30 6.22 15.02
N CYS A 32 72.90 7.48 14.80
CA CYS A 32 71.92 7.86 13.79
C CYS A 32 72.47 7.49 12.42
N GLU A 33 71.86 6.51 11.78
CA GLU A 33 71.98 6.30 10.34
C GLU A 33 70.64 6.70 9.73
N GLU A 34 70.65 7.78 8.95
CA GLU A 34 69.50 8.28 8.21
C GLU A 34 69.07 7.21 7.20
N ALA A 35 68.00 6.49 7.51
CA ALA A 35 67.37 5.58 6.57
C ALA A 35 66.87 6.40 5.36
N PRO A 36 67.16 5.99 4.12
CA PRO A 36 66.63 6.67 2.95
C PRO A 36 65.11 6.54 2.97
N ILE A 37 64.43 7.69 2.94
CA ILE A 37 62.99 7.79 2.80
C ILE A 37 62.65 7.16 1.45
N ALA A 38 62.09 5.95 1.47
CA ALA A 38 61.51 5.35 0.28
C ALA A 38 60.48 6.32 -0.31
N PRO A 39 60.50 6.59 -1.63
CA PRO A 39 59.48 7.43 -2.23
C PRO A 39 58.12 6.80 -1.91
N ARG A 40 57.22 7.58 -1.30
CA ARG A 40 55.84 7.16 -1.08
C ARG A 40 55.29 6.74 -2.43
N ASP A 41 55.13 5.44 -2.56
CA ASP A 41 54.48 4.81 -3.69
C ASP A 41 53.15 5.50 -3.91
N ARG A 42 52.85 5.74 -5.19
CA ARG A 42 51.70 6.46 -5.69
C ARG A 42 50.47 6.17 -4.83
N LEU A 43 49.75 7.23 -4.44
CA LEU A 43 48.34 7.13 -4.07
C LEU A 43 47.70 6.14 -5.04
N ALA A 44 47.32 4.96 -4.52
CA ALA A 44 46.62 3.97 -5.31
C ALA A 44 45.42 4.71 -5.90
N ALA A 45 45.39 4.80 -7.23
CA ALA A 45 44.27 5.41 -7.93
C ALA A 45 43.01 4.72 -7.43
N GLU A 46 42.07 5.53 -6.93
CA GLU A 46 40.73 5.05 -6.61
C GLU A 46 40.24 4.24 -7.81
N PRO A 47 39.78 2.99 -7.61
CA PRO A 47 39.27 2.18 -8.72
C PRO A 47 38.27 3.04 -9.51
N PRO A 48 38.34 3.08 -10.85
CA PRO A 48 37.39 3.87 -11.63
C PRO A 48 35.99 3.48 -11.16
N ALA A 49 35.23 4.47 -10.69
CA ALA A 49 33.85 4.27 -10.30
C ALA A 49 33.18 3.52 -11.46
N GLN A 50 32.76 2.28 -11.21
CA GLN A 50 32.08 1.50 -12.22
C GLN A 50 30.86 2.32 -12.62
N SER A 51 30.85 2.82 -13.86
CA SER A 51 29.73 3.56 -14.40
C SER A 51 28.53 2.64 -14.32
N GLN A 52 27.59 2.95 -13.42
CA GLN A 52 26.32 2.24 -13.39
C GLN A 52 25.75 2.28 -14.82
N PRO A 53 25.22 1.16 -15.35
CA PRO A 53 24.61 1.16 -16.67
C PRO A 53 23.61 2.32 -16.74
N ALA A 54 23.75 3.19 -17.73
CA ALA A 54 22.81 4.27 -17.94
C ALA A 54 21.41 3.66 -18.10
N GLN A 55 20.44 4.19 -17.38
CA GLN A 55 19.06 3.72 -17.49
C GLN A 55 18.58 3.93 -18.93
N PRO A 56 17.78 3.01 -19.50
CA PRO A 56 17.23 3.21 -20.82
C PRO A 56 16.44 4.52 -20.86
N GLU A 57 16.71 5.36 -21.86
CA GLU A 57 15.96 6.60 -22.03
C GLU A 57 14.52 6.28 -22.47
N PRO A 58 13.50 6.82 -21.79
CA PRO A 58 12.11 6.68 -22.23
C PRO A 58 11.87 7.28 -23.61
N SER A 59 10.82 6.84 -24.31
CA SER A 59 10.39 7.49 -25.54
C SER A 59 10.04 8.97 -25.34
N ALA A 60 10.04 9.73 -26.44
CA ALA A 60 9.58 11.12 -26.43
C ALA A 60 8.13 11.27 -25.95
N GLU A 61 7.29 10.24 -26.18
CA GLU A 61 5.92 10.16 -25.68
C GLU A 61 5.89 10.05 -24.15
N SER A 62 6.59 9.08 -23.57
CA SER A 62 6.69 8.93 -22.11
C SER A 62 7.30 10.17 -21.44
N ALA A 63 8.34 10.77 -22.05
CA ALA A 63 8.91 12.02 -21.57
C ALA A 63 7.91 13.20 -21.60
N ALA A 64 7.01 13.25 -22.60
CA ALA A 64 5.95 14.24 -22.67
C ALA A 64 4.84 13.98 -21.63
N GLU A 65 4.46 12.72 -21.42
CA GLU A 65 3.52 12.30 -20.37
C GLU A 65 4.03 12.69 -18.98
N ARG A 66 5.32 12.49 -18.68
CA ARG A 66 5.93 12.91 -17.40
C ARG A 66 5.76 14.41 -17.14
N ARG A 67 6.02 15.25 -18.15
CA ARG A 67 5.79 16.70 -18.05
C ARG A 67 4.31 17.05 -17.92
N TYR A 68 3.43 16.29 -18.56
CA TYR A 68 1.99 16.46 -18.47
C TYR A 68 1.49 16.16 -17.05
N TYR A 69 1.82 15.01 -16.49
CA TYR A 69 1.36 14.63 -15.15
C TYR A 69 1.97 15.49 -14.04
N ALA A 70 3.19 16.02 -14.21
CA ALA A 70 3.73 17.02 -13.30
C ALA A 70 2.82 18.26 -13.20
N ARG A 71 2.36 18.80 -14.34
CA ARG A 71 1.44 19.95 -14.37
C ARG A 71 0.05 19.62 -13.80
N ILE A 72 -0.43 18.40 -14.02
CA ILE A 72 -1.71 17.95 -13.45
C ILE A 72 -1.62 17.91 -11.92
N GLN A 73 -0.55 17.34 -11.36
CA GLN A 73 -0.34 17.34 -9.91
C GLN A 73 -0.25 18.76 -9.36
N GLU A 74 0.51 19.65 -10.01
CA GLU A 74 0.61 21.06 -9.61
C GLU A 74 -0.77 21.73 -9.57
N ASN A 75 -1.64 21.44 -10.56
CA ASN A 75 -3.00 21.96 -10.60
C ASN A 75 -3.85 21.43 -9.44
N TYR A 76 -3.81 20.12 -9.16
CA TYR A 76 -4.52 19.53 -8.04
C TYR A 76 -4.09 20.14 -6.71
N LEU A 77 -2.77 20.24 -6.48
CA LEU A 77 -2.20 20.84 -5.26
C LEU A 77 -2.60 22.31 -5.11
N ALA A 78 -2.57 23.10 -6.19
CA ALA A 78 -2.98 24.50 -6.17
C ALA A 78 -4.47 24.69 -5.81
N ARG A 79 -5.31 23.68 -6.08
CA ARG A 79 -6.74 23.66 -5.71
C ARG A 79 -7.00 23.08 -4.32
N GLY A 80 -5.95 22.70 -3.58
CA GLY A 80 -6.07 22.07 -2.27
C GLY A 80 -6.52 20.60 -2.31
N LEU A 81 -6.42 19.95 -3.47
CA LEU A 81 -6.70 18.52 -3.66
C LEU A 81 -5.45 17.69 -3.31
N LEU A 82 -5.52 16.36 -3.54
CA LEU A 82 -4.49 15.39 -3.15
C LEU A 82 -4.13 15.50 -1.66
N ARG A 83 -5.14 15.73 -0.80
CA ARG A 83 -4.98 15.95 0.64
C ARG A 83 -4.40 14.72 1.36
N GLY A 84 -3.80 14.96 2.52
CA GLY A 84 -3.36 13.90 3.41
C GLY A 84 -4.53 13.28 4.17
N ASN A 85 -4.23 12.36 5.08
CA ASN A 85 -5.22 11.73 5.96
C ASN A 85 -5.58 12.58 7.19
N ASP A 86 -4.96 13.76 7.35
CA ASP A 86 -5.00 14.63 8.53
C ASP A 86 -5.98 15.81 8.40
N ARG A 87 -6.72 15.93 7.28
CA ARG A 87 -7.59 17.08 7.00
C ARG A 87 -8.96 16.64 6.50
N ILE A 88 -9.77 16.07 7.39
CA ILE A 88 -11.15 15.64 7.08
C ILE A 88 -12.22 16.35 7.93
N GLU A 89 -11.86 17.39 8.69
CA GLU A 89 -12.78 18.14 9.55
C GLU A 89 -13.92 18.79 8.78
N ASP A 90 -13.69 19.11 7.50
CA ASP A 90 -14.67 19.66 6.55
C ASP A 90 -15.49 18.58 5.80
N ALA A 91 -15.31 17.33 6.18
CA ALA A 91 -15.95 16.16 5.58
C ALA A 91 -16.38 15.15 6.67
N PRO A 92 -17.25 15.56 7.62
CA PRO A 92 -17.78 14.62 8.60
C PRO A 92 -18.60 13.53 7.91
N PHE A 93 -18.62 12.35 8.50
CA PHE A 93 -19.44 11.22 8.07
C PHE A 93 -19.92 10.46 9.32
N ASP A 94 -21.09 9.85 9.24
CA ASP A 94 -21.65 9.03 10.33
C ASP A 94 -21.65 7.53 9.98
N ALA A 95 -22.27 6.72 10.85
CA ALA A 95 -22.37 5.28 10.65
C ALA A 95 -23.20 4.89 9.41
N GLU A 96 -24.19 5.71 9.04
CA GLU A 96 -25.04 5.47 7.87
C GLU A 96 -24.28 5.80 6.58
N ASP A 97 -23.53 6.90 6.57
CA ASP A 97 -22.60 7.25 5.48
C ASP A 97 -21.56 6.15 5.27
N LEU A 98 -20.92 5.70 6.34
CA LEU A 98 -19.92 4.63 6.30
C LEU A 98 -20.50 3.34 5.73
N ALA A 99 -21.68 2.91 6.20
CA ALA A 99 -22.33 1.69 5.72
C ALA A 99 -22.72 1.80 4.24
N ARG A 100 -23.35 2.91 3.84
CA ARG A 100 -23.77 3.16 2.46
C ARG A 100 -22.58 3.18 1.51
N ASN A 101 -21.51 3.89 1.88
CA ASN A 101 -20.31 4.02 1.05
C ASN A 101 -19.58 2.68 0.95
N PHE A 102 -19.43 1.94 2.07
CA PHE A 102 -18.89 0.58 2.05
C PHE A 102 -19.65 -0.34 1.09
N LEU A 103 -20.98 -0.37 1.18
CA LEU A 103 -21.81 -1.22 0.33
C LEU A 103 -21.64 -0.85 -1.15
N ARG A 104 -21.53 0.44 -1.47
CA ARG A 104 -21.31 0.89 -2.85
C ARG A 104 -19.92 0.53 -3.38
N ILE A 105 -18.90 0.60 -2.54
CA ILE A 105 -17.50 0.39 -2.94
C ILE A 105 -17.14 -1.11 -2.99
N ALA A 106 -17.70 -1.92 -2.10
CA ALA A 106 -17.32 -3.33 -1.95
C ALA A 106 -18.20 -4.32 -2.73
N PHE A 107 -19.39 -3.91 -3.20
CA PHE A 107 -20.35 -4.81 -3.88
C PHE A 107 -20.68 -4.41 -5.31
N PHE A 108 -20.04 -3.38 -5.85
CA PHE A 108 -20.22 -3.01 -7.25
C PHE A 108 -18.89 -3.13 -7.99
N ASP A 109 -18.93 -3.58 -9.23
CA ASP A 109 -17.75 -3.59 -10.10
C ASP A 109 -17.55 -2.20 -10.72
N GLU A 110 -16.30 -1.74 -10.80
CA GLU A 110 -15.94 -0.51 -11.54
C GLU A 110 -16.10 -0.74 -13.06
N PHE A 111 -15.61 -1.87 -13.56
CA PHE A 111 -15.64 -2.24 -14.98
C PHE A 111 -16.27 -3.61 -15.21
N VAL A 112 -17.08 -3.70 -16.26
CA VAL A 112 -17.57 -4.97 -16.80
C VAL A 112 -17.00 -5.23 -18.19
N GLU A 113 -16.75 -6.48 -18.53
CA GLU A 113 -16.33 -6.84 -19.88
C GLU A 113 -17.54 -6.91 -20.82
N ARG A 114 -17.52 -6.07 -21.86
CA ARG A 114 -18.53 -6.00 -22.92
C ARG A 114 -17.85 -5.89 -24.27
N ASP A 115 -18.21 -6.77 -25.20
CA ASP A 115 -17.62 -6.83 -26.55
C ASP A 115 -16.08 -6.87 -26.55
N GLY A 116 -15.50 -7.59 -25.57
CA GLY A 116 -14.05 -7.72 -25.40
C GLY A 116 -13.33 -6.47 -24.87
N LYS A 117 -14.07 -5.52 -24.30
CA LYS A 117 -13.54 -4.30 -23.67
C LYS A 117 -14.05 -4.15 -22.25
N LEU A 118 -13.23 -3.55 -21.39
CA LEU A 118 -13.68 -3.09 -20.08
C LEU A 118 -14.47 -1.78 -20.24
N VAL A 119 -15.69 -1.75 -19.71
CA VAL A 119 -16.60 -0.60 -19.74
C VAL A 119 -17.00 -0.27 -18.32
N ALA A 120 -16.93 1.01 -17.95
CA ALA A 120 -17.35 1.47 -16.63
C ALA A 120 -18.88 1.39 -16.52
N GLU A 121 -19.39 0.38 -15.81
CA GLU A 121 -20.82 0.16 -15.61
C GLU A 121 -21.05 -0.47 -14.24
N PRO A 122 -21.88 0.13 -13.37
CA PRO A 122 -22.09 -0.39 -12.04
C PRO A 122 -22.85 -1.71 -12.10
N ARG A 123 -22.17 -2.80 -11.79
CA ARG A 123 -22.76 -4.14 -11.69
C ARG A 123 -22.67 -4.64 -10.26
N GLU A 124 -23.81 -5.03 -9.70
CA GLU A 124 -23.82 -5.68 -8.38
C GLU A 124 -23.08 -7.03 -8.46
N GLY A 125 -22.08 -7.17 -7.60
CA GLY A 125 -21.26 -8.35 -7.41
C GLY A 125 -21.52 -9.04 -6.07
N ARG A 126 -20.65 -9.99 -5.75
CA ARG A 126 -20.59 -10.64 -4.44
C ARG A 126 -19.38 -10.12 -3.69
N LEU A 127 -19.43 -10.19 -2.35
CA LEU A 127 -18.27 -9.81 -1.55
C LEU A 127 -17.06 -10.67 -1.92
N GLN A 128 -15.97 -10.04 -2.34
CA GLN A 128 -14.71 -10.69 -2.64
C GLN A 128 -13.60 -10.07 -1.79
N ARG A 129 -12.74 -10.91 -1.22
CA ARG A 129 -11.57 -10.49 -0.44
C ARG A 129 -10.56 -11.62 -0.32
N TRP A 130 -9.37 -11.30 0.16
CA TRP A 130 -8.39 -12.31 0.58
C TRP A 130 -8.80 -12.99 1.90
N GLU A 131 -8.50 -14.28 2.06
CA GLU A 131 -8.52 -14.96 3.37
C GLU A 131 -7.10 -15.32 3.87
N GLY A 132 -6.11 -15.25 2.98
CA GLY A 132 -4.72 -15.64 3.25
C GLY A 132 -3.75 -14.46 3.25
N PRO A 133 -2.44 -14.73 3.47
CA PRO A 133 -1.40 -13.72 3.38
C PRO A 133 -1.30 -13.12 1.97
N VAL A 134 -1.15 -11.79 1.91
CA VAL A 134 -0.92 -11.02 0.69
C VAL A 134 0.58 -10.72 0.59
N ARG A 135 1.22 -11.25 -0.44
CA ARG A 135 2.65 -11.17 -0.73
C ARG A 135 2.86 -10.33 -1.98
N LEU A 136 3.32 -9.11 -1.78
CA LEU A 136 3.53 -8.13 -2.86
C LEU A 136 4.87 -8.40 -3.55
N SER A 137 4.87 -8.58 -4.86
CA SER A 137 6.07 -8.41 -5.70
C SER A 137 6.02 -7.04 -6.32
N VAL A 138 7.06 -6.22 -6.16
CA VAL A 138 7.11 -4.87 -6.75
C VAL A 138 8.18 -4.85 -7.83
N GLU A 139 7.75 -4.62 -9.06
CA GLU A 139 8.59 -4.61 -10.25
C GLU A 139 8.54 -3.23 -10.90
N PHE A 140 9.72 -2.73 -11.25
CA PHE A 140 9.89 -1.41 -11.86
C PHE A 140 10.41 -1.54 -13.28
N GLY A 141 9.89 -0.68 -14.14
CA GLY A 141 10.41 -0.49 -15.48
C GLY A 141 11.89 -0.08 -15.48
N PRO A 142 12.69 -0.51 -16.47
CA PRO A 142 14.11 -0.17 -16.55
C PRO A 142 14.42 1.33 -16.48
N SER A 143 13.50 2.18 -16.96
CA SER A 143 13.66 3.64 -16.99
C SER A 143 13.35 4.35 -15.67
N VAL A 144 12.84 3.64 -14.66
CA VAL A 144 12.51 4.24 -13.35
C VAL A 144 13.79 4.42 -12.53
N ASP A 145 14.13 5.64 -12.16
CA ASP A 145 15.33 5.95 -11.38
C ASP A 145 15.32 5.42 -9.95
N GLU A 146 16.51 5.28 -9.37
CA GLU A 146 16.69 4.69 -8.03
C GLU A 146 16.05 5.54 -6.92
N ALA A 147 15.96 6.86 -7.11
CA ALA A 147 15.34 7.74 -6.13
C ALA A 147 13.83 7.49 -6.06
N GLN A 148 13.17 7.36 -7.22
CA GLN A 148 11.77 6.98 -7.34
C GLN A 148 11.55 5.56 -6.81
N ARG A 149 12.36 4.57 -7.23
CA ARG A 149 12.25 3.18 -6.74
C ARG A 149 12.26 3.12 -5.22
N ARG A 150 13.24 3.78 -4.59
CA ARG A 150 13.37 3.83 -3.13
C ARG A 150 12.17 4.50 -2.46
N ALA A 151 11.68 5.61 -3.01
CA ALA A 151 10.53 6.32 -2.45
C ALA A 151 9.25 5.49 -2.54
N ASP A 152 8.99 4.88 -3.69
CA ASP A 152 7.80 4.06 -3.94
C ASP A 152 7.83 2.77 -3.10
N LEU A 153 8.99 2.11 -2.99
CA LEU A 153 9.16 0.93 -2.11
C LEU A 153 8.93 1.27 -0.64
N ALA A 154 9.47 2.39 -0.15
CA ALA A 154 9.26 2.82 1.22
C ALA A 154 7.77 3.14 1.50
N ALA A 155 7.09 3.77 0.54
CA ALA A 155 5.65 4.04 0.63
C ALA A 155 4.82 2.74 0.67
N ILE A 156 5.11 1.79 -0.24
CA ILE A 156 4.45 0.49 -0.29
C ILE A 156 4.68 -0.30 1.01
N ASP A 157 5.91 -0.36 1.51
CA ASP A 157 6.23 -1.12 2.74
C ASP A 157 5.52 -0.50 3.97
N ALA A 158 5.53 0.83 4.09
CA ALA A 158 4.83 1.53 5.17
C ALA A 158 3.31 1.34 5.09
N TYR A 159 2.75 1.41 3.89
CA TYR A 159 1.31 1.28 3.69
C TYR A 159 0.83 -0.16 3.85
N ALA A 160 1.56 -1.15 3.33
CA ALA A 160 1.30 -2.57 3.58
C ALA A 160 1.24 -2.89 5.07
N ALA A 161 2.14 -2.31 5.87
CA ALA A 161 2.10 -2.46 7.33
C ALA A 161 0.86 -1.82 7.96
N ARG A 162 0.36 -0.70 7.43
CA ARG A 162 -0.91 -0.09 7.87
C ARG A 162 -2.11 -0.95 7.50
N LEU A 163 -2.19 -1.41 6.25
CA LEU A 163 -3.24 -2.32 5.77
C LEU A 163 -3.28 -3.63 6.57
N ALA A 164 -2.12 -4.20 6.91
CA ALA A 164 -2.04 -5.40 7.75
C ALA A 164 -2.68 -5.19 9.13
N ARG A 165 -2.48 -4.02 9.75
CA ARG A 165 -3.09 -3.69 11.06
C ARG A 165 -4.60 -3.51 10.96
N LEU A 166 -5.08 -2.90 9.88
CA LEU A 166 -6.51 -2.63 9.67
C LEU A 166 -7.32 -3.89 9.36
N THR A 167 -6.72 -4.81 8.59
CA THR A 167 -7.41 -6.00 8.08
C THR A 167 -7.15 -7.26 8.90
N GLY A 168 -6.10 -7.27 9.73
CA GLY A 168 -5.62 -8.48 10.42
C GLY A 168 -4.90 -9.47 9.49
N LEU A 169 -4.78 -9.17 8.20
CA LEU A 169 -4.01 -9.99 7.26
C LEU A 169 -2.50 -9.82 7.45
N ARG A 170 -1.74 -10.84 7.05
CA ARG A 170 -0.30 -10.69 6.82
C ARG A 170 -0.10 -10.09 5.42
N ILE A 171 0.27 -8.82 5.37
CA ILE A 171 0.54 -8.09 4.12
C ILE A 171 1.98 -7.60 4.15
N SER A 172 2.78 -8.04 3.18
CA SER A 172 4.19 -7.69 3.10
C SER A 172 4.75 -7.91 1.71
N ARG A 173 5.79 -7.14 1.35
CA ARG A 173 6.55 -7.39 0.13
C ARG A 173 7.41 -8.65 0.26
N SER A 174 7.36 -9.53 -0.74
CA SER A 174 8.07 -10.81 -0.76
C SER A 174 8.11 -11.40 -2.17
N ASP A 175 9.32 -11.63 -2.68
CA ASP A 175 9.54 -12.30 -3.97
C ASP A 175 9.32 -13.83 -3.89
N TRP A 176 9.15 -14.36 -2.67
CA TRP A 176 8.79 -15.75 -2.47
C TRP A 176 7.28 -15.96 -2.66
N ARG A 177 6.92 -16.69 -3.71
CA ARG A 177 5.55 -17.06 -4.09
C ARG A 177 4.56 -15.87 -4.03
N PRO A 178 4.86 -14.72 -4.66
CA PRO A 178 3.96 -13.57 -4.62
C PRO A 178 2.58 -13.93 -5.16
N ASN A 179 1.54 -13.30 -4.60
CA ASN A 179 0.15 -13.38 -5.09
C ASN A 179 -0.44 -12.00 -5.41
N HIS A 180 0.33 -10.93 -5.26
CA HIS A 180 -0.02 -9.62 -5.79
C HIS A 180 1.21 -9.02 -6.49
N LEU A 181 1.10 -8.77 -7.79
CA LEU A 181 2.14 -8.14 -8.59
C LEU A 181 1.85 -6.64 -8.73
N VAL A 182 2.77 -5.79 -8.31
CA VAL A 182 2.71 -4.34 -8.43
C VAL A 182 3.76 -3.91 -9.46
N LEU A 183 3.31 -3.31 -10.55
CA LEU A 183 4.13 -2.86 -11.66
C LEU A 183 4.14 -1.35 -11.73
N ILE A 184 5.32 -0.74 -11.64
CA ILE A 184 5.50 0.71 -11.82
C ILE A 184 6.23 0.90 -13.15
N LEU A 185 5.46 1.21 -14.20
CA LEU A 185 5.89 1.14 -15.59
C LEU A 185 5.49 2.39 -16.36
N ASN A 186 6.38 2.82 -17.25
CA ASN A 186 6.11 3.88 -18.22
C ASN A 186 5.23 3.35 -19.39
N SER A 187 4.80 4.21 -20.30
CA SER A 187 3.93 3.86 -21.43
C SER A 187 4.55 2.93 -22.46
N ASP A 188 5.88 2.90 -22.59
CA ASP A 188 6.58 1.93 -23.43
C ASP A 188 6.62 0.56 -22.73
N GLU A 189 7.05 0.55 -21.47
CA GLU A 189 7.26 -0.65 -20.65
C GLU A 189 5.95 -1.40 -20.36
N ARG A 190 4.81 -0.70 -20.23
CA ARG A 190 3.49 -1.36 -20.11
C ARG A 190 3.15 -2.21 -21.33
N LYS A 191 3.53 -1.79 -22.53
CA LYS A 191 3.27 -2.53 -23.78
C LYS A 191 4.09 -3.82 -23.85
N GLU A 192 5.22 -3.87 -23.14
CA GLU A 192 6.15 -5.00 -23.09
C GLU A 192 5.85 -5.96 -21.91
N ALA A 193 5.21 -5.48 -20.86
CA ALA A 193 4.95 -6.26 -19.63
C ALA A 193 3.82 -7.31 -19.75
N LEU A 194 3.10 -7.39 -20.88
CA LEU A 194 1.88 -8.20 -20.99
C LEU A 194 2.12 -9.70 -20.78
N ASP A 195 3.22 -10.24 -21.31
CA ASP A 195 3.57 -11.66 -21.12
C ASP A 195 3.96 -11.94 -19.67
N ARG A 196 4.64 -11.00 -19.02
CA ARG A 196 4.98 -11.06 -17.59
C ARG A 196 3.71 -11.07 -16.72
N ILE A 197 2.71 -10.24 -17.06
CA ILE A 197 1.41 -10.18 -16.38
C ILE A 197 0.65 -11.50 -16.59
N ARG A 198 0.53 -11.98 -17.83
CA ARG A 198 -0.14 -13.24 -18.14
C ARG A 198 0.51 -14.45 -17.45
N ALA A 199 1.83 -14.46 -17.35
CA ALA A 199 2.55 -15.51 -16.62
C ALA A 199 2.27 -15.47 -15.11
N PHE A 200 2.08 -14.28 -14.52
CA PHE A 200 1.72 -14.13 -13.12
C PHE A 200 0.27 -14.50 -12.82
N ALA A 201 -0.64 -14.07 -13.69
CA ALA A 201 -2.08 -14.18 -13.54
C ALA A 201 -2.68 -14.87 -14.79
N PRO A 202 -2.56 -16.20 -14.94
CA PRO A 202 -2.97 -16.90 -16.17
C PRO A 202 -4.45 -16.78 -16.52
N ALA A 203 -5.30 -16.50 -15.53
CA ALA A 203 -6.74 -16.33 -15.70
C ALA A 203 -7.16 -14.88 -16.06
N ILE A 204 -6.20 -13.96 -16.22
CA ILE A 204 -6.52 -12.58 -16.64
C ILE A 204 -7.16 -12.56 -18.03
N SER A 205 -8.23 -11.76 -18.19
CA SER A 205 -8.92 -11.67 -19.47
C SER A 205 -8.11 -10.89 -20.52
N PRO A 206 -8.29 -11.16 -21.82
CA PRO A 206 -7.69 -10.36 -22.88
C PRO A 206 -8.06 -8.87 -22.79
N ALA A 207 -9.30 -8.55 -22.40
CA ALA A 207 -9.76 -7.18 -22.25
C ALA A 207 -9.01 -6.44 -21.13
N ALA A 208 -8.78 -7.12 -20.00
CA ALA A 208 -8.01 -6.59 -18.88
C ALA A 208 -6.52 -6.41 -19.22
N LEU A 209 -5.93 -7.32 -20.01
CA LEU A 209 -4.57 -7.09 -20.53
C LEU A 209 -4.51 -5.92 -21.51
N GLN A 210 -5.54 -5.75 -22.33
CA GLN A 210 -5.62 -4.63 -23.26
C GLN A 210 -5.78 -3.30 -22.53
N SER A 211 -6.55 -3.23 -21.44
CA SER A 211 -6.67 -2.00 -20.64
C SER A 211 -5.34 -1.57 -20.02
N VAL A 212 -4.46 -2.52 -19.68
CA VAL A 212 -3.09 -2.22 -19.24
C VAL A 212 -2.23 -1.69 -20.40
N ARG A 213 -2.30 -2.34 -21.56
CA ARG A 213 -1.51 -1.96 -22.75
C ARG A 213 -1.88 -0.58 -23.26
N ASP A 214 -3.18 -0.36 -23.46
CA ASP A 214 -3.78 0.81 -24.11
C ASP A 214 -4.39 1.75 -23.06
N MET A 215 -3.81 1.75 -21.84
CA MET A 215 -4.26 2.57 -20.71
C MET A 215 -4.40 4.03 -21.15
N ALA A 216 -5.62 4.55 -21.04
CA ALA A 216 -5.93 5.91 -21.46
C ALA A 216 -5.20 6.94 -20.58
N ARG A 217 -4.89 8.12 -21.13
CA ARG A 217 -4.05 9.12 -20.46
C ARG A 217 -4.64 9.62 -19.14
N GLN A 218 -5.96 9.62 -19.01
CA GLN A 218 -6.68 9.98 -17.78
C GLN A 218 -6.70 8.86 -16.72
N THR A 219 -6.39 7.62 -17.09
CA THR A 219 -6.26 6.51 -16.15
C THR A 219 -4.81 6.48 -15.65
N TYR A 220 -4.61 6.80 -14.37
CA TYR A 220 -3.28 6.91 -13.75
C TYR A 220 -2.71 5.56 -13.28
N CYS A 221 -3.61 4.67 -12.88
CA CYS A 221 -3.31 3.35 -12.36
C CYS A 221 -4.52 2.41 -12.60
N THR A 222 -4.31 1.12 -12.40
CA THR A 222 -5.40 0.12 -12.37
C THR A 222 -4.99 -1.09 -11.54
N VAL A 223 -5.97 -1.76 -10.92
CA VAL A 223 -5.82 -3.07 -10.30
C VAL A 223 -6.80 -4.06 -10.90
N ILE A 224 -6.30 -5.27 -11.14
CA ILE A 224 -7.09 -6.41 -11.59
C ILE A 224 -6.94 -7.49 -10.52
N ALA A 225 -7.99 -7.68 -9.73
CA ALA A 225 -8.08 -8.77 -8.76
C ALA A 225 -8.79 -9.97 -9.39
N LEU A 226 -8.22 -11.15 -9.21
CA LEU A 226 -8.79 -12.42 -9.66
C LEU A 226 -9.23 -13.23 -8.45
N SER A 227 -10.49 -13.65 -8.47
CA SER A 227 -11.09 -14.52 -7.48
C SER A 227 -11.25 -15.95 -8.01
N ASP A 228 -11.28 -16.90 -7.10
CA ASP A 228 -11.86 -18.22 -7.39
C ASP A 228 -13.38 -18.10 -7.57
N ASP A 229 -13.90 -18.61 -8.68
CA ASP A 229 -15.31 -18.43 -9.08
C ASP A 229 -16.32 -19.05 -8.09
N THR A 230 -15.89 -20.04 -7.31
CA THR A 230 -16.77 -20.76 -6.38
C THR A 230 -16.73 -20.15 -4.98
N SER A 231 -15.54 -19.89 -4.47
CA SER A 231 -15.32 -19.39 -3.10
C SER A 231 -15.37 -17.86 -3.01
N HIS A 232 -15.24 -17.14 -4.13
CA HIS A 232 -15.12 -15.67 -4.18
C HIS A 232 -13.91 -15.12 -3.40
N VAL A 233 -12.95 -15.98 -3.07
CA VAL A 233 -11.70 -15.60 -2.42
C VAL A 233 -10.70 -15.15 -3.48
N TYR A 234 -10.00 -14.05 -3.24
CA TYR A 234 -8.93 -13.61 -4.14
C TYR A 234 -7.76 -14.60 -4.15
N VAL A 235 -7.28 -14.88 -5.36
CA VAL A 235 -6.17 -15.80 -5.63
C VAL A 235 -4.95 -15.08 -6.18
N SER A 236 -5.15 -13.99 -6.92
CA SER A 236 -4.07 -13.15 -7.43
C SER A 236 -4.55 -11.72 -7.71
N ALA A 237 -3.68 -10.73 -7.60
CA ALA A 237 -3.95 -9.37 -8.07
C ALA A 237 -2.79 -8.80 -8.88
N VAL A 238 -3.09 -7.94 -9.85
CA VAL A 238 -2.09 -7.20 -10.64
C VAL A 238 -2.43 -5.72 -10.58
N THR A 239 -1.54 -4.93 -9.98
CA THR A 239 -1.63 -3.47 -9.94
C THR A 239 -0.62 -2.89 -10.92
N VAL A 240 -1.04 -1.93 -11.73
CA VAL A 240 -0.18 -1.20 -12.67
C VAL A 240 -0.30 0.30 -12.40
N ILE A 241 0.82 0.96 -12.14
CA ILE A 241 0.91 2.39 -11.85
C ILE A 241 1.84 3.05 -12.86
N ARG A 242 1.42 4.18 -13.43
CA ARG A 242 2.27 4.96 -14.35
C ARG A 242 3.53 5.47 -13.67
N ALA A 243 4.69 5.11 -14.22
CA ALA A 243 5.98 5.62 -13.76
C ALA A 243 6.15 7.13 -14.03
N GLU A 244 5.39 7.69 -14.97
CA GLU A 244 5.43 9.11 -15.35
C GLU A 244 4.79 10.06 -14.34
N LEU A 245 3.99 9.54 -13.39
CA LEU A 245 3.31 10.38 -12.40
C LEU A 245 4.31 11.20 -11.58
N ALA A 246 3.86 12.33 -11.06
CA ALA A 246 4.60 13.01 -10.00
C ALA A 246 4.34 12.32 -8.65
N TYR A 247 5.22 12.54 -7.68
CA TYR A 247 5.26 11.75 -6.45
C TYR A 247 3.94 11.66 -5.68
N ARG A 248 3.19 12.76 -5.53
CA ARG A 248 1.92 12.78 -4.78
C ARG A 248 0.82 11.99 -5.48
N MET A 249 0.71 12.13 -6.81
CA MET A 249 -0.24 11.34 -7.60
C MET A 249 0.13 9.86 -7.61
N ARG A 250 1.42 9.53 -7.72
CA ARG A 250 1.87 8.14 -7.65
C ARG A 250 1.59 7.52 -6.29
N LEU A 251 1.76 8.30 -5.23
CA LEU A 251 1.40 7.91 -3.87
C LEU A 251 -0.11 7.69 -3.73
N ALA A 252 -0.95 8.52 -4.35
CA ALA A 252 -2.39 8.31 -4.42
C ALA A 252 -2.75 6.96 -5.05
N CYS A 253 -2.20 6.67 -6.22
CA CYS A 253 -2.34 5.37 -6.87
C CYS A 253 -1.87 4.20 -5.98
N ILE A 254 -0.74 4.32 -5.28
CA ILE A 254 -0.31 3.26 -4.34
C ILE A 254 -1.36 3.06 -3.24
N HIS A 255 -1.97 4.13 -2.74
CA HIS A 255 -2.95 4.06 -1.68
C HIS A 255 -4.28 3.43 -2.11
N GLU A 256 -4.77 3.89 -3.26
CA GLU A 256 -6.01 3.43 -3.89
C GLU A 256 -5.89 1.97 -4.31
N GLU A 257 -4.95 1.67 -5.20
CA GLU A 257 -4.86 0.35 -5.84
C GLU A 257 -4.56 -0.78 -4.85
N LEU A 258 -3.73 -0.53 -3.84
CA LEU A 258 -3.47 -1.54 -2.82
C LEU A 258 -4.67 -1.75 -1.90
N ALA A 259 -5.51 -0.73 -1.65
CA ALA A 259 -6.74 -0.91 -0.89
C ALA A 259 -7.85 -1.56 -1.72
N GLN A 260 -8.02 -1.16 -2.99
CA GLN A 260 -8.95 -1.80 -3.93
C GLN A 260 -8.60 -3.27 -4.13
N SER A 261 -7.31 -3.62 -4.22
CA SER A 261 -6.84 -5.02 -4.30
C SER A 261 -7.27 -5.93 -3.15
N LEU A 262 -7.71 -5.35 -2.02
CA LEU A 262 -8.20 -6.10 -0.87
C LEU A 262 -9.70 -6.41 -0.93
N GLY A 263 -10.46 -5.71 -1.79
CA GLY A 263 -11.90 -5.93 -2.01
C GLY A 263 -12.74 -4.65 -2.03
N LEU A 264 -12.13 -3.47 -1.98
CA LEU A 264 -12.82 -2.18 -2.12
C LEU A 264 -12.79 -1.74 -3.58
N VAL A 265 -13.37 -2.53 -4.49
CA VAL A 265 -13.05 -2.55 -5.92
C VAL A 265 -13.71 -1.49 -6.80
N ASN A 266 -14.55 -0.60 -6.24
CA ASN A 266 -15.27 0.39 -7.03
C ASN A 266 -15.19 1.79 -6.42
N ASP A 267 -15.31 2.79 -7.29
CA ASP A 267 -15.35 4.18 -6.91
C ASP A 267 -16.77 4.76 -6.93
N SER A 268 -16.99 5.80 -6.14
CA SER A 268 -18.26 6.51 -6.09
C SER A 268 -18.09 7.99 -5.75
N PRO A 269 -18.61 8.92 -6.57
CA PRO A 269 -18.52 10.35 -6.29
C PRO A 269 -19.26 10.76 -4.99
N HIS A 270 -20.05 9.86 -4.40
CA HIS A 270 -20.76 10.06 -3.13
C HIS A 270 -19.98 9.57 -1.90
N ALA A 271 -18.79 9.00 -2.07
CA ALA A 271 -18.03 8.38 -0.99
C ALA A 271 -17.21 9.37 -0.12
N ARG A 272 -17.30 10.68 -0.35
CA ARG A 272 -16.54 11.70 0.40
C ARG A 272 -16.77 11.57 1.92
N PRO A 273 -15.72 11.58 2.78
CA PRO A 273 -14.29 11.61 2.45
C PRO A 273 -13.74 10.21 2.19
N SER A 274 -13.34 9.91 0.96
CA SER A 274 -12.75 8.63 0.60
C SER A 274 -11.76 8.84 -0.53
N ILE A 275 -10.72 8.02 -0.61
CA ILE A 275 -9.88 7.97 -1.81
C ILE A 275 -10.65 7.38 -3.02
N PHE A 276 -11.71 6.62 -2.77
CA PHE A 276 -12.58 6.02 -3.79
C PHE A 276 -13.69 6.97 -4.26
N ASN A 277 -13.47 8.29 -4.17
CA ASN A 277 -14.47 9.29 -4.53
C ASN A 277 -14.30 9.90 -5.94
N ASP A 278 -13.35 9.36 -6.73
CA ASP A 278 -13.12 9.67 -8.15
C ASP A 278 -12.94 11.17 -8.47
N ASN A 279 -12.38 11.94 -7.52
CA ASN A 279 -12.18 13.39 -7.71
C ASN A 279 -10.81 13.91 -7.23
N GLU A 280 -9.91 13.00 -6.86
CA GLU A 280 -8.54 13.26 -6.37
C GLU A 280 -8.45 14.21 -5.17
N GLU A 281 -9.52 14.38 -4.41
CA GLU A 281 -9.53 15.22 -3.21
C GLU A 281 -8.56 14.70 -2.15
N PHE A 282 -8.44 13.38 -2.00
CA PHE A 282 -7.55 12.72 -1.04
C PHE A 282 -6.51 11.88 -1.78
N ALA A 283 -5.24 12.07 -1.44
CA ALA A 283 -4.15 11.23 -1.94
C ALA A 283 -3.81 10.07 -1.01
N LEU A 284 -4.25 10.11 0.25
CA LEU A 284 -3.91 9.09 1.24
C LEU A 284 -5.17 8.53 1.88
N LEU A 285 -5.12 7.25 2.23
CA LEU A 285 -6.20 6.52 2.90
C LEU A 285 -6.78 7.34 4.08
N THR A 286 -8.06 7.69 3.97
CA THR A 286 -8.81 8.50 4.93
C THR A 286 -9.29 7.66 6.12
N PRO A 287 -9.71 8.28 7.24
CA PRO A 287 -10.35 7.56 8.34
C PRO A 287 -11.59 6.76 7.94
N GLN A 288 -12.41 7.23 6.98
CA GLN A 288 -13.54 6.45 6.49
C GLN A 288 -13.07 5.20 5.76
N ASP A 289 -12.05 5.32 4.90
CA ASP A 289 -11.49 4.17 4.17
C ASP A 289 -10.89 3.13 5.13
N GLU A 290 -10.24 3.57 6.21
CA GLU A 290 -9.76 2.67 7.27
C GLU A 290 -10.91 1.89 7.92
N LEU A 291 -12.04 2.54 8.17
CA LEU A 291 -13.22 1.88 8.73
C LEU A 291 -13.87 0.94 7.70
N MET A 292 -13.89 1.30 6.42
CA MET A 292 -14.36 0.40 5.35
C MET A 292 -13.51 -0.86 5.24
N LEU A 293 -12.17 -0.75 5.36
CA LEU A 293 -11.29 -1.93 5.43
C LEU A 293 -11.56 -2.80 6.67
N ARG A 294 -11.85 -2.18 7.81
CA ARG A 294 -12.23 -2.92 9.03
C ARG A 294 -13.57 -3.64 8.88
N ILE A 295 -14.55 -3.01 8.22
CA ILE A 295 -15.82 -3.67 7.86
C ILE A 295 -15.55 -4.83 6.92
N LEU A 296 -14.80 -4.62 5.84
CA LEU A 296 -14.47 -5.63 4.83
C LEU A 296 -13.90 -6.90 5.45
N TYR A 297 -13.09 -6.76 6.49
CA TYR A 297 -12.40 -7.84 7.19
C TYR A 297 -13.02 -8.26 8.52
N ASP A 298 -14.22 -7.75 8.85
CA ASP A 298 -14.98 -8.23 10.00
C ASP A 298 -15.35 -9.73 9.80
N PRO A 299 -15.20 -10.59 10.82
CA PRO A 299 -15.47 -12.03 10.71
C PRO A 299 -16.94 -12.37 10.43
N ARG A 300 -17.86 -11.42 10.65
CA ARG A 300 -19.28 -11.61 10.29
C ARG A 300 -19.49 -11.61 8.78
N LEU A 301 -18.64 -10.90 8.02
CA LEU A 301 -18.67 -10.90 6.56
C LEU A 301 -17.82 -12.05 6.00
N ARG A 302 -18.31 -12.67 4.92
CA ARG A 302 -17.65 -13.81 4.26
C ARG A 302 -17.67 -13.63 2.75
N PRO A 303 -16.61 -14.06 2.04
CA PRO A 303 -16.62 -14.14 0.59
C PRO A 303 -17.89 -14.82 0.05
N GLY A 304 -18.45 -14.27 -1.01
CA GLY A 304 -19.64 -14.79 -1.68
C GLY A 304 -20.98 -14.27 -1.19
N MET A 305 -21.01 -13.55 -0.06
CA MET A 305 -22.22 -12.86 0.40
C MET A 305 -22.74 -11.90 -0.68
N THR A 306 -24.05 -11.91 -0.89
CA THR A 306 -24.77 -10.90 -1.68
C THR A 306 -24.87 -9.59 -0.92
N LEU A 307 -25.17 -8.50 -1.64
CA LEU A 307 -25.43 -7.20 -1.04
C LEU A 307 -26.55 -7.29 0.02
N ALA A 308 -27.64 -7.98 -0.30
CA ALA A 308 -28.79 -8.14 0.59
C ALA A 308 -28.48 -8.92 1.88
N GLU A 309 -27.60 -9.93 1.81
CA GLU A 309 -27.15 -10.67 2.99
C GLU A 309 -26.21 -9.84 3.88
N ALA A 310 -25.31 -9.08 3.25
CA ALA A 310 -24.29 -8.32 3.95
C ALA A 310 -24.81 -6.99 4.53
N GLU A 311 -25.75 -6.32 3.87
CA GLU A 311 -26.25 -5.00 4.27
C GLU A 311 -26.64 -4.89 5.75
N PRO A 312 -27.51 -5.75 6.32
CA PRO A 312 -27.86 -5.63 7.74
C PRO A 312 -26.65 -5.83 8.67
N ILE A 313 -25.70 -6.68 8.28
CA ILE A 313 -24.47 -6.94 9.03
C ILE A 313 -23.55 -5.71 8.99
N VAL A 314 -23.34 -5.15 7.80
CA VAL A 314 -22.53 -3.94 7.58
C VAL A 314 -23.05 -2.78 8.40
N ARG A 315 -24.36 -2.53 8.35
CA ARG A 315 -25.00 -1.45 9.13
C ARG A 315 -24.79 -1.62 10.63
N GLN A 316 -24.81 -2.87 11.11
CA GLN A 316 -24.48 -3.16 12.50
C GLN A 316 -23.01 -2.87 12.82
N ILE A 317 -22.07 -3.36 12.00
CA ILE A 317 -20.63 -3.11 12.18
C ILE A 317 -20.35 -1.60 12.18
N ALA A 318 -20.93 -0.84 11.24
CA ALA A 318 -20.71 0.59 11.12
C ALA A 318 -21.14 1.35 12.39
N ARG A 319 -22.29 1.02 12.99
CA ARG A 319 -22.73 1.61 14.27
C ARG A 319 -21.85 1.21 15.45
N GLU A 320 -21.26 0.02 15.44
CA GLU A 320 -20.30 -0.40 16.47
C GLU A 320 -18.96 0.34 16.35
N LEU A 321 -18.54 0.65 15.12
CA LEU A 321 -17.31 1.39 14.83
C LEU A 321 -17.45 2.89 15.07
N LEU A 322 -18.63 3.44 14.78
CA LEU A 322 -19.02 4.83 15.00
C LEU A 322 -20.26 4.86 15.89
N PRO A 323 -20.12 4.59 17.20
CA PRO A 323 -21.23 4.72 18.11
C PRO A 323 -21.69 6.19 18.08
N GLU A 324 -22.95 6.41 17.76
CA GLU A 324 -23.57 7.71 17.98
C GLU A 324 -23.32 8.09 19.44
N THR A 325 -22.65 9.22 19.67
CA THR A 325 -22.54 9.76 21.02
C THR A 325 -23.97 9.91 21.53
N GLN A 326 -24.37 9.07 22.49
CA GLN A 326 -25.66 9.19 23.19
C GLN A 326 -25.65 10.44 24.10
N ALA A 327 -25.36 11.60 23.53
CA ALA A 327 -25.24 12.89 24.18
C ALA A 327 -26.33 13.85 23.67
N GLU A 328 -27.55 13.35 23.46
CA GLU A 328 -28.75 14.19 23.41
C GLU A 328 -30.04 13.49 23.88
N THR A 329 -29.93 12.30 24.49
CA THR A 329 -31.10 11.53 24.98
C THR A 329 -30.97 11.16 26.46
N ALA A 330 -30.61 12.13 27.30
CA ALA A 330 -30.84 12.05 28.75
C ALA A 330 -30.85 13.45 29.38
N MET A 331 -31.61 14.38 28.82
CA MET A 331 -32.15 15.48 29.61
C MET A 331 -33.66 15.28 29.64
N THR A 332 -34.13 14.68 30.73
CA THR A 332 -35.54 14.53 31.01
C THR A 332 -36.21 15.91 30.96
N VAL A 333 -37.47 15.93 30.51
CA VAL A 333 -38.31 17.15 30.52
C VAL A 333 -38.41 17.75 31.93
N GLU A 334 -38.12 16.98 32.98
CA GLU A 334 -38.05 17.41 34.38
C GLU A 334 -36.85 18.32 34.70
N ASP A 335 -35.68 18.15 34.05
CA ASP A 335 -34.51 18.99 34.31
C ASP A 335 -34.62 20.40 33.69
N ARG A 336 -35.43 20.57 32.64
CA ARG A 336 -35.73 21.89 32.06
C ARG A 336 -36.65 22.73 32.95
N LEU A 337 -37.39 22.12 33.87
CA LEU A 337 -38.22 22.84 34.85
C LEU A 337 -37.45 23.19 36.13
N ALA A 338 -36.37 22.46 36.45
CA ALA A 338 -35.53 22.76 37.62
C ALA A 338 -34.61 23.97 37.41
N PHE A 339 -34.15 24.24 36.18
CA PHE A 339 -33.26 25.37 35.88
C PHE A 339 -33.97 26.72 35.61
N GLY A 340 -35.30 26.73 35.47
CA GLY A 340 -36.09 27.94 35.21
C GLY A 340 -36.44 28.78 36.44
N TYR A 341 -36.28 28.25 37.66
CA TYR A 341 -36.77 28.92 38.88
C TYR A 341 -35.69 29.58 39.76
N ALA A 342 -34.41 29.53 39.36
CA ALA A 342 -33.29 30.07 40.15
C ALA A 342 -32.74 31.43 39.65
N ARG A 343 -33.40 32.10 38.68
CA ARG A 343 -33.03 33.45 38.21
C ARG A 343 -34.17 34.48 38.33
N GLY A 344 -35.00 34.32 39.36
CA GLY A 344 -36.00 35.31 39.76
C GLY A 344 -35.82 35.69 41.22
N ARG A 345 -34.81 36.51 41.53
CA ARG A 345 -34.80 37.42 42.68
C ARG A 345 -33.68 38.45 42.57
#